data_AF-A0A949JUF0-F1
#
_entry.id   AF-A0A949JUF0-F1
#
_cell.length_a   1.000
_cell.length_b   1.000
_cell.length_c   1.000
_cell.angle_alpha   90.00
_cell.angle_beta   90.00
_cell.angle_gamma   90.00
#
_symmetry.space_group_name_H-M   'P 1'
#
loop_
_entity.id
_entity.type
_entity.pdbx_description
1 polymer ?
#
loop_
_entity_poly.entity_id
_entity_poly.type
_entity_poly.pdbx_seq_one_letter_code
_entity_poly.pdbx_strand_id
1 'polypeptide(L)'
;MIRKGVLLTVLSVLVVSMLHSPLSARNDTAEWAEKLKKMEQVWVFDGSGIHNVGNLQMHVTNWGCFGSYPSSNWPTAEFPSAQWPANSGTEYLYIAGLWIGAKRGGIPVVSTSAYEIEFRPPGIENPDAKIYRAFEGIQNGARLPSPDDDDKDGISDEDWQNGIDDDGDGLIDEDFGAIGKQMFTCWTTDDDPTAIQVNP
;
A
#
# COMPACT_ATOMS: atom_id res chain seq x y z
N MET A 1 26.70 47.48 9.06
CA MET A 1 26.61 47.58 7.58
C MET A 1 26.71 46.18 6.98
N ILE A 2 25.57 45.49 6.86
CA ILE A 2 25.52 44.21 6.13
C ILE A 2 25.64 44.54 4.65
N ARG A 3 26.69 44.02 4.01
CA ARG A 3 27.01 44.33 2.61
C ARG A 3 25.86 43.82 1.73
N LYS A 4 25.29 44.71 0.91
CA LYS A 4 24.18 44.43 -0.04
C LYS A 4 24.37 43.15 -0.88
N GLY A 5 25.62 42.72 -1.08
CA GLY A 5 25.95 41.46 -1.74
C GLY A 5 25.41 40.21 -1.03
N VAL A 6 25.43 40.15 0.31
CA VAL A 6 25.01 38.95 1.07
C VAL A 6 23.49 38.75 1.00
N LEU A 7 22.72 39.84 1.01
CA LEU A 7 21.26 39.78 0.94
C LEU A 7 20.78 39.26 -0.42
N LEU A 8 21.47 39.65 -1.50
CA LEU A 8 21.19 39.19 -2.87
C LEU A 8 21.51 37.71 -3.07
N THR A 9 22.57 37.18 -2.44
CA THR A 9 22.94 35.76 -2.53
C THR A 9 21.98 34.86 -1.73
N VAL A 10 21.51 35.32 -0.57
CA VAL A 10 20.53 34.57 0.22
C VAL A 10 19.16 34.53 -0.48
N LEU A 11 18.75 35.62 -1.13
CA LEU A 11 17.50 35.66 -1.89
C LEU A 11 17.53 34.74 -3.11
N SER A 12 18.66 34.66 -3.83
CA SER A 12 18.78 33.79 -5.00
C SER A 12 18.82 32.30 -4.62
N VAL A 13 19.42 31.93 -3.48
CA VAL A 13 19.38 30.55 -2.97
C VAL A 13 17.95 30.15 -2.55
N LEU A 14 17.20 31.04 -1.88
CA LEU A 14 15.80 30.80 -1.50
C LEU A 14 14.88 30.63 -2.72
N VAL A 15 15.07 31.44 -3.77
CA VAL A 15 14.27 31.32 -5.01
C VAL A 15 14.59 30.03 -5.77
N VAL A 16 15.86 29.57 -5.80
CA VAL A 16 16.22 28.28 -6.43
C VAL A 16 15.67 27.08 -5.64
N SER A 17 15.58 27.18 -4.30
CA SER A 17 14.95 26.12 -3.49
C SER A 17 13.42 26.06 -3.63
N MET A 18 12.76 27.15 -4.03
CA MET A 18 11.31 27.18 -4.27
C MET A 18 10.91 26.78 -5.70
N LEU A 19 11.86 26.65 -6.62
CA LEU A 19 11.63 26.22 -8.01
C LEU A 19 11.62 24.70 -8.21
N HIS A 20 12.00 23.94 -7.18
CA HIS A 20 11.82 22.49 -7.17
C HIS A 20 10.42 22.17 -6.65
N SER A 21 9.42 22.37 -7.49
CA SER A 21 8.10 21.83 -7.22
C SER A 21 8.16 20.29 -7.18
N PRO A 22 7.48 19.62 -6.23
CA PRO A 22 7.40 18.15 -6.19
C PRO A 22 6.77 17.56 -7.47
N LEU A 23 6.17 18.41 -8.31
CA LEU A 23 5.69 18.06 -9.64
C LEU A 23 6.81 17.55 -10.56
N SER A 24 8.05 18.01 -10.39
CA SER A 24 9.18 17.59 -11.22
C SER A 24 9.76 16.22 -10.83
N ALA A 25 9.29 15.63 -9.73
CA ALA A 25 9.67 14.28 -9.29
C ALA A 25 8.74 13.19 -9.86
N ARG A 26 7.64 13.57 -10.52
CA ARG A 26 6.67 12.63 -11.10
C ARG A 26 7.01 12.39 -12.57
N ASN A 27 7.37 11.17 -12.92
CA ASN A 27 7.72 10.79 -14.29
C ASN A 27 6.47 10.30 -15.04
N ASP A 28 5.70 11.22 -15.61
CA ASP A 28 4.43 10.91 -16.33
C ASP A 28 4.63 10.42 -17.78
N THR A 29 5.67 9.63 -18.05
CA THR A 29 5.84 9.07 -19.40
C THR A 29 4.81 7.98 -19.68
N ALA A 30 4.29 7.91 -20.91
CA ALA A 30 3.35 6.87 -21.32
C ALA A 30 3.93 5.46 -21.15
N GLU A 31 5.25 5.31 -21.30
CA GLU A 31 5.97 4.07 -21.02
C GLU A 31 5.98 3.72 -19.52
N TRP A 32 6.12 4.71 -18.63
CA TRP A 32 6.00 4.53 -17.18
C TRP A 32 4.57 4.19 -16.75
N ALA A 33 3.56 4.85 -17.34
CA ALA A 33 2.16 4.54 -17.10
C ALA A 33 1.76 3.13 -17.60
N GLU A 34 2.27 2.69 -18.76
CA GLU A 34 2.06 1.32 -19.25
C GLU A 34 2.85 0.27 -18.44
N LYS A 35 4.02 0.64 -17.91
CA LYS A 35 4.78 -0.20 -17.00
C LYS A 35 4.07 -0.34 -15.65
N LEU A 36 3.44 0.72 -15.14
CA LEU A 36 2.57 0.66 -13.96
C LEU A 36 1.36 -0.26 -14.18
N LYS A 37 0.65 -0.11 -15.31
CA LYS A 37 -0.46 -1.00 -15.67
C LYS A 37 -0.07 -2.47 -15.79
N LYS A 38 1.15 -2.76 -16.25
CA LYS A 38 1.67 -4.14 -16.33
C LYS A 38 2.15 -4.70 -15.00
N MET A 39 2.43 -3.82 -14.02
CA MET A 39 2.93 -4.20 -12.69
C MET A 39 1.81 -4.18 -11.63
N GLU A 40 0.62 -3.71 -12.01
CA GLU A 40 -0.60 -3.57 -11.20
C GLU A 40 -1.18 -4.87 -10.63
N GLN A 41 -0.64 -6.05 -10.97
CA GLN A 41 -1.22 -7.33 -10.53
C GLN A 41 -0.39 -8.12 -9.54
N VAL A 42 0.78 -7.63 -9.11
CA VAL A 42 1.68 -8.46 -8.29
C VAL A 42 2.35 -7.64 -7.20
N TRP A 43 2.38 -6.32 -7.24
CA TRP A 43 2.76 -5.47 -6.12
C TRP A 43 2.05 -4.15 -6.41
N VAL A 44 1.37 -3.57 -5.44
CA VAL A 44 0.58 -2.36 -5.68
C VAL A 44 1.54 -1.16 -5.88
N PHE A 45 1.87 -0.85 -7.12
CA PHE A 45 2.81 0.24 -7.48
C PHE A 45 2.11 1.53 -7.92
N ASP A 46 0.79 1.56 -7.99
CA ASP A 46 -0.01 2.74 -8.31
C ASP A 46 -0.04 3.79 -7.17
N GLY A 47 0.56 3.45 -6.02
CA GLY A 47 0.59 4.28 -4.82
C GLY A 47 -0.64 4.13 -3.92
N SER A 48 -1.60 3.26 -4.26
CA SER A 48 -2.78 3.02 -3.42
C SER A 48 -2.41 2.41 -2.06
N GLY A 49 -1.33 1.62 -1.99
CA GLY A 49 -0.72 1.10 -0.74
C GLY A 49 0.15 2.08 0.06
N ILE A 50 0.21 3.37 -0.31
CA ILE A 50 1.01 4.35 0.44
C ILE A 50 0.21 4.92 1.62
N HIS A 51 0.63 4.60 2.84
CA HIS A 51 0.23 5.30 4.04
C HIS A 51 0.81 6.72 4.03
N ASN A 52 -0.05 7.73 4.02
CA ASN A 52 0.36 9.14 3.93
C ASN A 52 -0.41 10.06 4.88
N VAL A 53 -1.14 9.50 5.85
CA VAL A 53 -1.80 10.28 6.89
C VAL A 53 -0.90 10.47 8.11
N GLY A 54 -0.67 11.74 8.50
CA GLY A 54 0.20 12.11 9.61
C GLY A 54 1.67 12.26 9.20
N ASN A 55 2.56 12.24 10.20
CA ASN A 55 4.00 12.50 9.99
C ASN A 55 4.81 11.25 9.61
N LEU A 56 4.20 10.07 9.63
CA LEU A 56 4.83 8.82 9.22
C LEU A 56 4.26 8.40 7.87
N GLN A 57 5.11 8.36 6.84
CA GLN A 57 4.74 7.84 5.53
C GLN A 57 5.37 6.47 5.32
N MET A 58 4.60 5.52 4.80
CA MET A 58 5.06 4.14 4.64
C MET A 58 4.32 3.44 3.51
N HIS A 59 5.05 2.68 2.71
CA HIS A 59 4.47 1.77 1.74
C HIS A 59 4.02 0.47 2.41
N VAL A 60 2.81 0.01 2.09
CA VAL A 60 2.21 -1.24 2.57
C VAL A 60 1.76 -2.04 1.36
N THR A 61 2.06 -3.34 1.35
CA THR A 61 1.75 -4.22 0.22
C THR A 61 0.85 -5.38 0.61
N ASN A 62 0.11 -5.90 -0.36
CA ASN A 62 -0.63 -7.17 -0.27
C ASN A 62 0.29 -8.41 -0.38
N TRP A 63 1.56 -8.28 0.02
CA TRP A 63 2.60 -9.34 0.00
C TRP A 63 3.23 -9.51 1.39
N GLY A 64 2.54 -9.02 2.42
CA GLY A 64 3.01 -9.03 3.81
C GLY A 64 4.17 -8.08 4.08
N CYS A 65 4.51 -7.17 3.16
CA CYS A 65 5.66 -6.29 3.30
C CYS A 65 5.26 -4.86 3.69
N PHE A 66 6.08 -4.25 4.54
CA PHE A 66 5.98 -2.85 4.97
C PHE A 66 7.30 -2.14 4.71
N GLY A 67 7.27 -1.04 3.98
CA GLY A 67 8.46 -0.35 3.48
C GLY A 67 8.72 -0.63 2.01
N SER A 68 9.89 -0.21 1.54
CA SER A 68 10.08 0.02 0.10
C SER A 68 11.39 -0.47 -0.51
N TYR A 69 12.32 -1.04 0.27
CA TYR A 69 13.67 -1.39 -0.19
C TYR A 69 14.45 -0.19 -0.76
N PRO A 70 14.63 0.91 0.01
CA PRO A 70 15.31 2.10 -0.50
C PRO A 70 16.72 1.77 -1.01
N SER A 71 17.11 2.39 -2.13
CA SER A 71 18.40 2.16 -2.83
C SER A 71 18.61 0.75 -3.40
N SER A 72 17.54 -0.05 -3.53
CA SER A 72 17.59 -1.33 -4.26
C SER A 72 17.16 -1.17 -5.72
N ASN A 73 17.20 -2.28 -6.47
CA ASN A 73 16.65 -2.34 -7.84
C ASN A 73 15.16 -2.71 -7.87
N TRP A 74 14.50 -2.76 -6.70
CA TRP A 74 13.06 -3.08 -6.64
C TRP A 74 12.22 -1.89 -7.12
N PRO A 75 11.07 -2.13 -7.77
CA PRO A 75 10.25 -1.05 -8.30
C PRO A 75 9.61 -0.19 -7.20
N THR A 76 9.55 -0.68 -5.97
CA THR A 76 9.09 0.06 -4.80
C THR A 76 10.13 1.02 -4.23
N ALA A 77 11.41 0.95 -4.63
CA ALA A 77 12.53 1.61 -3.94
C ALA A 77 12.37 3.12 -3.72
N GLU A 78 11.55 3.78 -4.53
CA GLU A 78 11.27 5.21 -4.48
C GLU A 78 10.06 5.57 -3.58
N PHE A 79 9.34 4.60 -3.05
CA PHE A 79 8.23 4.84 -2.12
C PHE A 79 8.72 5.08 -0.69
N PRO A 80 7.93 5.74 0.17
CA PRO A 80 8.29 5.93 1.57
C PRO A 80 8.48 4.60 2.31
N SER A 81 9.53 4.52 3.12
CA SER A 81 9.90 3.37 3.94
C SER A 81 10.10 3.80 5.39
N ALA A 82 8.97 4.07 6.04
CA ALA A 82 8.89 4.74 7.34
C ALA A 82 9.59 6.11 7.32
N GLN A 83 9.19 6.96 6.37
CA GLN A 83 9.70 8.32 6.25
C GLN A 83 9.15 9.19 7.37
N TRP A 84 10.04 9.85 8.11
CA TRP A 84 9.66 10.77 9.17
C TRP A 84 10.65 11.95 9.30
N PRO A 85 10.18 13.20 9.46
CA PRO A 85 8.81 13.65 9.25
C PRO A 85 8.37 13.43 7.80
N ALA A 86 7.05 13.47 7.56
CA ALA A 86 6.48 13.33 6.23
C ALA A 86 7.14 14.31 5.22
N ASN A 87 7.46 13.82 4.02
CA ASN A 87 8.16 14.53 2.95
C ASN A 87 9.59 15.00 3.29
N SER A 88 10.23 14.49 4.35
CA SER A 88 11.61 14.85 4.71
C SER A 88 12.67 14.18 3.84
N GLY A 89 12.31 13.12 3.11
CA GLY A 89 13.27 12.22 2.46
C GLY A 89 14.12 11.38 3.42
N THR A 90 13.87 11.46 4.75
CA THR A 90 14.59 10.68 5.75
C THR A 90 13.84 9.39 6.05
N GLU A 91 14.36 8.28 5.56
CA GLU A 91 13.81 6.92 5.74
C GLU A 91 14.38 6.25 6.99
N TYR A 92 13.53 5.53 7.73
CA TYR A 92 13.92 4.82 8.96
C TYR A 92 13.79 3.31 8.89
N LEU A 93 13.21 2.78 7.80
CA LEU A 93 13.04 1.35 7.57
C LEU A 93 13.61 0.98 6.20
N TYR A 94 14.30 -0.15 6.10
CA TYR A 94 14.64 -0.71 4.79
C TYR A 94 13.45 -1.48 4.23
N ILE A 95 13.04 -2.52 4.95
CA ILE A 95 11.80 -3.28 4.74
C ILE A 95 11.47 -4.00 6.06
N ALA A 96 10.20 -4.25 6.32
CA ALA A 96 9.71 -5.20 7.32
C ALA A 96 8.78 -6.21 6.64
N GLY A 97 8.78 -7.44 7.13
CA GLY A 97 7.92 -8.51 6.66
C GLY A 97 7.07 -9.09 7.79
N LEU A 98 5.82 -9.41 7.50
CA LEU A 98 4.96 -10.28 8.30
C LEU A 98 5.48 -11.71 8.32
N TRP A 99 5.52 -12.29 9.52
CA TRP A 99 5.92 -13.68 9.76
C TRP A 99 4.80 -14.36 10.53
N ILE A 100 4.22 -15.42 9.98
CA ILE A 100 3.11 -16.16 10.59
C ILE A 100 3.54 -17.60 10.87
N GLY A 101 3.50 -18.00 12.14
CA GLY A 101 3.82 -19.36 12.56
C GLY A 101 2.57 -20.22 12.75
N ALA A 102 2.60 -21.47 12.28
CA ALA A 102 1.52 -22.44 12.43
C ALA A 102 2.06 -23.87 12.65
N LYS A 103 1.16 -24.85 12.80
CA LYS A 103 1.50 -26.27 12.83
C LYS A 103 0.87 -27.00 11.65
N ARG A 104 1.70 -27.55 10.76
CA ARG A 104 1.27 -28.40 9.64
C ARG A 104 1.48 -29.86 10.02
N GLY A 105 0.40 -30.60 10.28
CA GLY A 105 0.49 -31.99 10.75
C GLY A 105 1.25 -32.15 12.08
N GLY A 106 1.20 -31.14 12.95
CA GLY A 106 1.92 -31.11 14.23
C GLY A 106 3.37 -30.60 14.15
N ILE A 107 3.91 -30.40 12.95
CA ILE A 107 5.26 -29.85 12.74
C ILE A 107 5.17 -28.31 12.70
N PRO A 108 5.95 -27.58 13.51
CA PRO A 108 6.03 -26.13 13.43
C PRO A 108 6.54 -25.67 12.06
N VAL A 109 5.83 -24.74 11.45
CA VAL A 109 6.19 -24.08 10.19
C VAL A 109 5.99 -22.58 10.35
N VAL A 110 6.70 -21.79 9.54
CA VAL A 110 6.56 -20.33 9.51
C VAL A 110 6.52 -19.90 8.06
N SER A 111 5.60 -18.99 7.77
CA SER A 111 5.53 -18.32 6.48
C SER A 111 6.08 -16.90 6.64
N THR A 112 7.01 -16.48 5.78
CA THR A 112 7.74 -15.21 5.88
C THR A 112 7.55 -14.33 4.64
N SER A 113 7.72 -13.03 4.83
CA SER A 113 7.71 -12.03 3.75
C SER A 113 8.99 -11.20 3.78
N ALA A 114 9.03 -10.18 2.92
CA ALA A 114 10.22 -9.42 2.52
C ALA A 114 11.19 -10.24 1.66
N TYR A 115 11.87 -11.24 2.21
CA TYR A 115 12.95 -11.92 1.47
C TYR A 115 12.50 -13.18 0.74
N GLU A 116 11.85 -14.11 1.44
CA GLU A 116 11.30 -15.34 0.85
C GLU A 116 10.02 -15.03 0.07
N ILE A 117 9.29 -14.01 0.54
CA ILE A 117 8.06 -13.51 -0.08
C ILE A 117 7.09 -14.67 -0.30
N GLU A 118 6.52 -15.23 0.77
CA GLU A 118 5.62 -16.38 0.64
C GLU A 118 4.15 -15.97 0.53
N PHE A 119 3.79 -14.80 1.05
CA PHE A 119 2.44 -14.27 0.94
C PHE A 119 2.13 -13.71 -0.45
N ARG A 120 0.98 -14.10 -1.01
CA ARG A 120 0.45 -13.69 -2.31
C ARG A 120 -1.02 -13.32 -2.19
N PRO A 121 -1.53 -12.35 -2.98
CA PRO A 121 -2.95 -12.17 -3.16
C PRO A 121 -3.57 -13.45 -3.75
N PRO A 122 -4.74 -13.90 -3.27
CA PRO A 122 -5.42 -15.04 -3.85
C PRO A 122 -5.85 -14.70 -5.28
N GLY A 123 -5.55 -15.57 -6.24
CA GLY A 123 -5.89 -15.36 -7.65
C GLY A 123 -5.20 -14.12 -8.21
N ILE A 124 -3.87 -14.17 -8.34
CA ILE A 124 -3.02 -13.06 -8.81
C ILE A 124 -3.42 -12.48 -10.18
N GLU A 125 -4.15 -13.25 -10.98
CA GLU A 125 -4.75 -12.84 -12.24
C GLU A 125 -5.99 -11.94 -12.08
N ASN A 126 -6.62 -11.95 -10.91
CA ASN A 126 -7.79 -11.13 -10.59
C ASN A 126 -7.33 -9.69 -10.32
N PRO A 127 -7.79 -8.68 -11.10
CA PRO A 127 -7.48 -7.28 -10.85
C PRO A 127 -7.98 -6.78 -9.48
N ASP A 128 -8.92 -7.48 -8.85
CA ASP A 128 -9.45 -7.15 -7.54
C ASP A 128 -8.66 -7.79 -6.39
N ALA A 129 -7.67 -8.63 -6.67
CA ALA A 129 -6.72 -9.13 -5.68
C ALA A 129 -5.67 -8.07 -5.29
N LYS A 130 -6.12 -6.93 -4.74
CA LYS A 130 -5.32 -5.73 -4.46
C LYS A 130 -5.37 -5.34 -2.98
N ILE A 131 -4.66 -4.25 -2.65
CA ILE A 131 -4.81 -3.58 -1.36
C ILE A 131 -5.91 -2.54 -1.49
N TYR A 132 -6.86 -2.56 -0.56
CA TYR A 132 -7.94 -1.60 -0.49
C TYR A 132 -7.64 -0.57 0.57
N ARG A 133 -8.13 0.65 0.35
CA ARG A 133 -7.98 1.77 1.26
C ARG A 133 -9.35 2.15 1.81
N ALA A 134 -9.42 2.28 3.13
CA ALA A 134 -10.59 2.75 3.83
C ALA A 134 -10.23 3.84 4.84
N PHE A 135 -11.23 4.58 5.31
CA PHE A 135 -11.07 5.62 6.33
C PHE A 135 -12.36 5.80 7.12
N GLU A 136 -12.23 6.37 8.32
CA GLU A 136 -13.36 6.68 9.20
C GLU A 136 -14.42 7.53 8.50
N GLY A 137 -15.64 7.01 8.44
CA GLY A 137 -16.78 7.68 7.81
C GLY A 137 -16.79 7.59 6.28
N ILE A 138 -16.09 6.61 5.71
CA ILE A 138 -16.29 6.23 4.30
C ILE A 138 -17.78 5.89 4.07
N GLN A 139 -18.31 6.33 2.94
CA GLN A 139 -19.66 5.95 2.52
C GLN A 139 -19.62 4.47 2.14
N ASN A 140 -20.61 3.71 2.58
CA ASN A 140 -20.68 2.27 2.42
C ASN A 140 -19.44 1.61 3.04
N GLY A 141 -19.47 1.50 4.35
CA GLY A 141 -18.36 0.99 5.13
C GLY A 141 -18.77 0.70 6.56
N ALA A 142 -20.07 0.58 6.82
CA ALA A 142 -20.57 0.05 8.06
C ALA A 142 -20.13 -1.40 8.19
N ARG A 143 -20.19 -1.92 9.41
CA ARG A 143 -19.95 -3.34 9.65
C ARG A 143 -20.67 -3.75 10.91
N LEU A 144 -20.97 -5.03 11.01
CA LEU A 144 -21.52 -5.61 12.23
C LEU A 144 -20.68 -5.19 13.46
N PRO A 145 -21.34 -4.70 14.54
CA PRO A 145 -22.77 -4.76 14.83
C PRO A 145 -23.60 -3.53 14.39
N SER A 146 -23.04 -2.63 13.57
CA SER A 146 -23.82 -1.55 12.93
C SER A 146 -24.85 -2.17 11.97
N PRO A 147 -25.93 -1.45 11.60
CA PRO A 147 -26.79 -1.88 10.50
C PRO A 147 -25.93 -2.26 9.30
N ASP A 148 -26.21 -3.43 8.77
CA ASP A 148 -25.49 -4.10 7.71
C ASP A 148 -25.86 -3.49 6.35
N ASP A 149 -27.15 -3.33 6.03
CA ASP A 149 -27.69 -2.62 4.84
C ASP A 149 -27.40 -1.09 4.84
N ASP A 150 -26.18 -0.69 4.52
CA ASP A 150 -25.71 0.69 4.71
C ASP A 150 -25.84 1.57 3.46
N ASP A 151 -25.97 0.93 2.29
CA ASP A 151 -26.29 1.55 1.02
C ASP A 151 -27.81 1.65 0.74
N LYS A 152 -28.61 0.91 1.53
CA LYS A 152 -30.09 0.93 1.60
C LYS A 152 -30.78 0.35 0.38
N ASP A 153 -30.17 -0.62 -0.27
CA ASP A 153 -30.81 -1.37 -1.34
C ASP A 153 -31.79 -2.45 -0.82
N GLY A 154 -31.73 -2.74 0.50
CA GLY A 154 -32.62 -3.66 1.20
C GLY A 154 -32.11 -5.10 1.24
N ILE A 155 -30.88 -5.34 0.78
CA ILE A 155 -30.11 -6.56 0.92
C ILE A 155 -29.07 -6.31 2.03
N SER A 156 -28.47 -7.37 2.54
CA SER A 156 -27.43 -7.29 3.55
C SER A 156 -26.32 -8.22 3.10
N ASP A 157 -25.56 -7.72 2.15
CA ASP A 157 -24.51 -8.36 1.35
C ASP A 157 -23.14 -7.71 1.57
N GLU A 158 -23.04 -6.75 2.48
CA GLU A 158 -21.81 -6.02 2.79
C GLU A 158 -20.78 -6.90 3.53
N ASP A 159 -19.92 -7.56 2.76
CA ASP A 159 -18.89 -8.48 3.22
C ASP A 159 -17.49 -7.84 3.41
N TRP A 160 -16.48 -8.65 3.70
CA TRP A 160 -15.11 -8.15 3.95
C TRP A 160 -14.48 -7.57 2.69
N GLN A 161 -13.95 -6.34 2.80
CA GLN A 161 -13.18 -5.69 1.73
C GLN A 161 -11.92 -6.48 1.28
N ASN A 162 -12.10 -7.38 0.31
CA ASN A 162 -11.18 -8.44 -0.13
C ASN A 162 -11.14 -8.68 -1.67
N GLY A 163 -12.04 -8.09 -2.45
CA GLY A 163 -12.16 -8.20 -3.91
C GLY A 163 -12.92 -9.42 -4.46
N ILE A 164 -13.74 -10.07 -3.65
CA ILE A 164 -14.55 -11.24 -3.95
C ILE A 164 -16.02 -10.98 -3.58
N ASP A 165 -16.92 -11.34 -4.50
CA ASP A 165 -18.35 -11.55 -4.25
C ASP A 165 -18.53 -12.75 -3.31
N ASP A 166 -18.52 -12.50 -2.01
CA ASP A 166 -18.53 -13.52 -0.95
C ASP A 166 -19.95 -14.07 -0.66
N ASP A 167 -21.01 -13.36 -1.06
CA ASP A 167 -22.41 -13.71 -0.79
C ASP A 167 -23.19 -14.15 -2.04
N GLY A 168 -22.66 -13.88 -3.24
CA GLY A 168 -23.12 -14.40 -4.53
C GLY A 168 -24.20 -13.56 -5.21
N ASP A 169 -24.31 -12.28 -4.88
CA ASP A 169 -25.28 -11.35 -5.47
C ASP A 169 -24.84 -10.86 -6.88
N GLY A 170 -23.56 -11.05 -7.22
CA GLY A 170 -22.94 -10.67 -8.49
C GLY A 170 -22.28 -9.29 -8.49
N LEU A 171 -22.20 -8.62 -7.34
CA LEU A 171 -21.53 -7.35 -7.11
C LEU A 171 -20.28 -7.55 -6.23
N ILE A 172 -19.45 -6.51 -6.20
CA ILE A 172 -18.30 -6.41 -5.29
C ILE A 172 -18.50 -5.06 -4.57
N ASP A 173 -19.30 -5.08 -3.53
CA ASP A 173 -19.79 -3.94 -2.73
C ASP A 173 -19.31 -4.01 -1.27
N GLU A 174 -18.25 -4.76 -1.05
CA GLU A 174 -17.62 -5.01 0.24
C GLU A 174 -17.27 -3.77 1.07
N ASP A 175 -17.50 -3.90 2.36
CA ASP A 175 -17.36 -2.83 3.32
C ASP A 175 -16.13 -2.97 4.22
N PHE A 176 -15.65 -1.81 4.69
CA PHE A 176 -14.68 -1.78 5.77
C PHE A 176 -14.90 -0.61 6.71
N GLY A 177 -15.40 -0.94 7.91
CA GLY A 177 -15.50 -0.04 9.06
C GLY A 177 -14.15 0.41 9.59
N ALA A 178 -13.49 1.25 8.83
CA ALA A 178 -12.25 1.89 9.22
C ALA A 178 -12.52 2.85 10.38
N ILE A 179 -11.68 2.75 11.41
CA ILE A 179 -11.65 3.69 12.55
C ILE A 179 -10.51 4.70 12.42
N GLY A 180 -9.55 4.44 11.53
CA GLY A 180 -8.41 5.29 11.26
C GLY A 180 -8.72 6.32 10.18
N LYS A 181 -7.92 7.40 10.15
CA LYS A 181 -7.95 8.37 9.06
C LYS A 181 -7.42 7.79 7.73
N GLN A 182 -6.71 6.66 7.81
CA GLN A 182 -6.38 5.79 6.70
C GLN A 182 -6.14 4.38 7.24
N MET A 183 -6.72 3.39 6.60
CA MET A 183 -6.52 1.97 6.87
C MET A 183 -6.40 1.23 5.55
N PHE A 184 -5.71 0.09 5.60
CA PHE A 184 -5.59 -0.79 4.46
C PHE A 184 -6.14 -2.17 4.81
N THR A 185 -6.83 -2.77 3.85
CA THR A 185 -7.19 -4.19 3.88
C THR A 185 -6.63 -4.88 2.65
N CYS A 186 -6.32 -6.15 2.80
CA CYS A 186 -5.99 -7.02 1.69
C CYS A 186 -6.18 -8.45 2.16
N TRP A 187 -6.48 -9.33 1.21
CA TRP A 187 -6.38 -10.76 1.42
C TRP A 187 -5.06 -11.25 0.85
N THR A 188 -4.32 -12.01 1.65
CA THR A 188 -3.13 -12.74 1.23
C THR A 188 -3.17 -14.20 1.70
N THR A 189 -2.65 -15.12 0.91
CA THR A 189 -2.43 -16.53 1.25
C THR A 189 -0.95 -16.90 1.08
N ASP A 190 -0.51 -18.01 1.67
CA ASP A 190 0.86 -18.55 1.55
C ASP A 190 0.91 -19.85 0.73
N ASP A 191 -0.20 -20.21 0.08
CA ASP A 191 -0.39 -21.46 -0.66
C ASP A 191 -0.37 -21.29 -2.18
N ASP A 192 -0.01 -20.09 -2.66
CA ASP A 192 0.14 -19.83 -4.08
C ASP A 192 1.20 -20.77 -4.71
N PRO A 193 0.92 -21.42 -5.84
CA PRO A 193 1.82 -22.38 -6.45
C PRO A 193 3.22 -21.84 -6.75
N THR A 194 3.33 -20.55 -7.09
CA THR A 194 4.63 -19.91 -7.37
C THR A 194 5.43 -19.70 -6.09
N ALA A 195 4.77 -19.38 -4.97
CA ALA A 195 5.40 -19.24 -3.67
C ALA A 195 5.92 -20.59 -3.17
N ILE A 196 5.08 -21.64 -3.22
CA ILE A 196 5.44 -23.00 -2.80
C ILE A 196 6.59 -23.57 -3.64
N GLN A 197 6.61 -23.30 -4.95
CA GLN A 197 7.68 -23.80 -5.82
C GLN A 197 9.04 -23.16 -5.49
N VAL A 198 9.05 -21.89 -5.11
CA VAL A 198 10.26 -21.15 -4.76
C VAL A 198 10.71 -21.50 -3.33
N ASN A 199 9.76 -21.68 -2.40
CA ASN A 199 10.00 -21.97 -0.98
C ASN A 199 9.23 -23.26 -0.56
N PRO A 200 9.76 -24.47 -0.85
CA PRO A 200 9.07 -25.74 -0.61
C PRO A 200 9.04 -26.24 0.85
#